data_AF-A0A538AEI4-F1
#
_entry.id   AF-A0A538AEI4-F1
#
_cell.length_a   1.000
_cell.length_b   1.000
_cell.length_c   1.000
_cell.angle_alpha   90.00
_cell.angle_beta   90.00
_cell.angle_gamma   90.00
#
_symmetry.space_group_name_H-M   'P 1'
#
loop_
_entity.id
_entity.type
_entity.pdbx_description
1 polymer ?
#
loop_
_entity_poly.entity_id
_entity_poly.type
_entity_poly.pdbx_seq_one_letter_code
_entity_poly.pdbx_strand_id
1 'polypeptide(L)' 'MATGTVKWFNDAKGYGFITPEDGGKDLFVHHTNIAGEGFKTLAENAKVEYEPREGAKGPEATNVVVSS' A
#
# COMPACT_ATOMS: atom_id res chain seq x y z
N MET A 1 8.36 -0.34 10.65
CA MET A 1 7.32 -0.16 9.63
C MET A 1 7.67 1.11 8.87
N ALA A 2 7.56 1.07 7.54
CA ALA A 2 7.72 2.25 6.71
C ALA A 2 6.36 2.92 6.53
N THR A 3 6.40 4.17 6.14
CA THR A 3 5.23 5.04 6.05
C THR A 3 5.15 5.62 4.64
N GLY A 4 3.93 5.86 4.17
CA GLY A 4 3.72 6.45 2.86
C GLY A 4 2.30 6.88 2.62
N THR A 5 2.09 7.42 1.43
CA THR A 5 0.80 7.94 0.99
C THR A 5 0.29 7.12 -0.17
N VAL A 6 -0.98 6.72 -0.12
CA VAL A 6 -1.62 5.99 -1.21
C VAL A 6 -1.71 6.90 -2.42
N LYS A 7 -0.96 6.57 -3.47
CA LYS A 7 -0.94 7.33 -4.73
C LYS A 7 -2.26 7.16 -5.47
N TRP A 8 -2.72 5.90 -5.53
CA TRP A 8 -4.01 5.50 -6.04
C TRP A 8 -4.25 4.03 -5.68
N PHE A 9 -5.51 3.65 -5.58
CA PHE A 9 -5.92 2.27 -5.40
C PHE A 9 -7.17 2.02 -6.24
N ASN A 10 -7.25 0.85 -6.86
CA ASN A 10 -8.43 0.45 -7.62
C ASN A 10 -9.12 -0.70 -6.90
N ASP A 11 -10.26 -0.39 -6.27
CA ASP A 11 -11.03 -1.32 -5.46
C ASP A 11 -11.60 -2.47 -6.29
N ALA A 12 -11.98 -2.19 -7.54
CA ALA A 12 -12.51 -3.19 -8.47
C ALA A 12 -11.45 -4.19 -8.91
N LYS A 13 -10.19 -3.76 -9.05
CA LYS A 13 -9.06 -4.63 -9.42
C LYS A 13 -8.29 -5.18 -8.22
N GLY A 14 -8.46 -4.61 -7.03
CA GLY A 14 -7.79 -5.04 -5.80
C GLY A 14 -6.29 -4.72 -5.76
N TYR A 15 -5.82 -3.68 -6.43
CA TYR A 15 -4.42 -3.26 -6.36
C TYR A 15 -4.25 -1.75 -6.55
N GLY A 16 -3.09 -1.25 -6.14
CA GLY A 16 -2.73 0.16 -6.22
C GLY A 16 -1.24 0.39 -6.05
N PHE A 17 -0.89 1.64 -5.78
CA PHE A 17 0.47 2.06 -5.49
C PHE A 17 0.53 3.01 -4.30
N ILE A 18 1.60 2.88 -3.51
CA ILE A 18 1.92 3.72 -2.37
C ILE A 18 3.22 4.46 -2.67
N THR A 19 3.23 5.77 -2.47
CA THR A 19 4.43 6.58 -2.55
C THR A 19 5.06 6.65 -1.14
N PRO A 20 6.29 6.16 -0.95
CA PRO A 20 6.99 6.23 0.33
C PRO A 20 7.21 7.67 0.79
N GLU A 21 7.10 7.94 2.10
CA GLU A 21 7.40 9.28 2.63
C GLU A 21 8.88 9.62 2.63
N ASP A 22 9.73 8.61 2.78
CA ASP A 22 11.21 8.72 2.77
C ASP A 22 11.75 9.05 1.36
N GLY A 23 10.86 9.12 0.36
CA GLY A 23 11.20 9.20 -1.05
C GLY A 23 11.55 7.83 -1.64
N GLY A 24 11.70 7.78 -2.96
CA GLY A 24 12.04 6.56 -3.69
C GLY A 24 10.99 6.14 -4.71
N LYS A 25 11.00 4.86 -5.06
CA LYS A 25 10.09 4.31 -6.07
C LYS A 25 8.72 4.01 -5.46
N ASP A 26 7.68 4.22 -6.26
CA ASP A 26 6.32 3.82 -5.90
C ASP A 26 6.28 2.30 -5.62
N LEU A 27 5.66 1.93 -4.51
CA LEU A 27 5.52 0.57 -4.05
C LEU A 27 4.20 0.00 -4.52
N PHE A 28 4.23 -1.19 -5.10
CA PHE A 28 3.02 -1.91 -5.47
C PHE A 28 2.29 -2.42 -4.22
N VAL A 29 0.96 -2.28 -4.16
CA VAL A 29 0.15 -2.85 -3.09
C VAL A 29 -0.99 -3.68 -3.68
N HIS A 30 -1.17 -4.90 -3.16
CA HIS A 30 -2.29 -5.77 -3.48
C HIS A 30 -3.25 -5.86 -2.30
N HIS A 31 -4.55 -6.01 -2.55
CA HIS A 31 -5.56 -6.07 -1.50
C HIS A 31 -5.28 -7.19 -0.49
N THR A 32 -4.65 -8.30 -0.90
CA THR A 32 -4.25 -9.39 0.02
C THR A 32 -3.26 -8.94 1.08
N ASN A 33 -2.43 -7.94 0.78
CA ASN A 33 -1.39 -7.41 1.65
C ASN A 33 -1.93 -6.37 2.64
N ILE A 34 -3.18 -5.92 2.48
CA ILE A 34 -3.82 -4.99 3.42
C ILE A 34 -4.29 -5.79 4.64
N ALA A 35 -3.84 -5.35 5.81
CA ALA A 35 -4.24 -5.87 7.09
C ALA A 35 -5.57 -5.23 7.53
N GLY A 36 -6.48 -6.06 8.04
CA GLY A 36 -7.83 -5.66 8.41
C GLY A 36 -8.87 -6.72 8.03
N GLU A 37 -10.00 -6.69 8.72
CA GLU A 37 -11.17 -7.52 8.43
C GLU A 37 -12.18 -6.73 7.58
N GLY A 38 -12.73 -7.35 6.52
CA GLY A 38 -13.71 -6.73 5.63
C GLY A 38 -13.14 -6.26 4.28
N PHE A 39 -13.62 -5.12 3.77
CA PHE A 39 -13.22 -4.56 2.48
C PHE A 39 -11.80 -3.97 2.55
N LYS A 40 -10.87 -4.66 1.88
CA LYS A 40 -9.45 -4.29 1.82
C LYS A 40 -9.21 -3.23 0.75
N THR A 41 -9.62 -2.00 1.04
CA THR A 41 -9.52 -0.83 0.16
C THR A 41 -8.65 0.25 0.77
N LEU A 42 -8.00 1.05 -0.07
CA LEU A 42 -7.19 2.19 0.35
C LEU A 42 -7.73 3.46 -0.32
N ALA A 43 -8.02 4.49 0.48
CA ALA A 43 -8.41 5.78 -0.08
C ALA A 43 -7.19 6.48 -0.69
N GLU A 44 -7.38 7.13 -1.84
CA GLU A 44 -6.35 7.97 -2.44
C GLU A 44 -5.92 9.09 -1.47
N ASN A 45 -4.63 9.40 -1.42
CA ASN A 45 -4.01 10.35 -0.49
C ASN A 45 -4.09 9.94 1.00
N ALA A 46 -4.58 8.75 1.34
CA ALA A 46 -4.53 8.27 2.72
C ALA A 46 -3.10 7.95 3.14
N LYS A 47 -2.78 8.20 4.41
CA LYS A 47 -1.54 7.76 5.02
C LYS A 47 -1.65 6.29 5.42
N VAL A 48 -0.60 5.54 5.15
CA VAL A 48 -0.53 4.11 5.42
C VAL A 48 0.82 3.74 5.99
N GLU A 49 0.80 2.80 6.92
CA GLU A 49 1.99 2.11 7.39
C GLU A 49 2.07 0.75 6.71
N TYR A 50 3.27 0.37 6.31
CA TYR A 50 3.50 -0.87 5.58
C TYR A 50 4.91 -1.41 5.84
N GLU A 51 5.13 -2.64 5.39
CA GLU A 51 6.44 -3.29 5.39
C GLU A 51 6.91 -3.42 3.93
N PRO A 52 7.95 -2.65 3.52
CA PRO A 52 8.47 -2.72 2.17
C PRO A 52 9.17 -4.07 1.97
N ARG A 53 8.88 -4.71 0.85
CA ARG A 53 9.45 -6.00 0.46
C ARG A 53 9.83 -5.98 -1.01
N GLU A 54 10.85 -6.73 -1.38
CA GLU A 54 11.15 -6.99 -2.79
C GLU A 54 10.29 -8.16 -3.29
N GLY A 55 9.33 -7.84 -4.17
CA GLY A 55 8.39 -8.77 -4.76
C GLY A 55 8.76 -9.21 -6.17
N ALA A 56 8.03 -10.19 -6.70
CA ALA A 56 8.25 -10.68 -8.07
C ALA A 56 8.01 -9.61 -9.16
N LYS A 57 7.25 -8.55 -8.84
CA LYS A 57 6.94 -7.43 -9.74
C LYS A 57 7.73 -6.15 -9.41
N GLY A 58 8.74 -6.26 -8.55
CA GLY A 58 9.47 -5.12 -8.00
C GLY A 58 9.05 -4.82 -6.56
N PRO A 59 9.37 -3.62 -6.06
CA PRO A 59 9.20 -3.30 -4.65
C PRO A 59 7.69 -3.18 -4.33
N GLU A 60 7.25 -3.92 -3.31
CA GLU A 60 5.85 -4.03 -2.89
C GLU A 60 5.68 -3.70 -1.40
N ALA A 61 4.48 -3.28 -1.04
CA ALA A 61 4.07 -3.02 0.33
C ALA A 61 3.28 -4.22 0.87
N THR A 62 3.74 -4.75 2.00
CA THR A 62 3.11 -5.85 2.73
C THR A 62 2.61 -5.36 4.10
N ASN A 63 1.66 -6.09 4.70
CA ASN A 63 1.09 -5.76 6.01
C ASN A 63 0.62 -4.30 6.12
N VAL A 64 -0.10 -3.85 5.09
CA VAL A 64 -0.50 -2.44 4.94
C VAL A 64 -1.66 -2.14 5.88
N VAL A 65 -1.50 -1.13 6.73
CA VAL A 65 -2.53 -0.61 7.62
C VAL A 65 -2.74 0.88 7.37
N VAL A 66 -3.99 1.33 7.43
CA VAL A 66 -4.30 2.76 7.31
C VAL A 66 -3.91 3.45 8.61
N SER A 67 -3.02 4.43 8.51
CA SER A 67 -2.61 5.26 9.65
C SER A 67 -3.64 6.38 9.79
N SER A 68 -4.43 6.35 10.87
CA SER A 68 -5.48 7.34 11.15
C SER A 68 -4.93 8.61 11.80
#